data_AF-A0A966FHT6-F1
#
_entry.id   AF-A0A966FHT6-F1
#
_cell.length_a   1.000
_cell.length_b   1.000
_cell.length_c   1.000
_cell.angle_alpha   90.00
_cell.angle_beta   90.00
_cell.angle_gamma   90.00
#
_symmetry.space_group_name_H-M   'P 1'
#
loop_
_entity.id
_entity.type
_entity.pdbx_description
1 polymer ?
#
loop_
_entity_poly.entity_id
_entity_poly.type
_entity_poly.pdbx_seq_one_letter_code
_entity_poly.pdbx_strand_id
1 'polypeptide(L)'
;MKKIILTLTLIGIGLGIFSYSKMYEFFYQEFYFPAILAILLITFIFLPKHLKIKSKLLNLTALGIGILFVTLTTQLTFDYFGMKRTEKILTEYHELDCEKITDRFATDLVNDELKYFSSGLVGSGNLSKNIKKYGIENFELGCMVYENLNCYNQLVSNHLKKEKNVTINELYE
;
A
#
# COMPACT_ATOMS: atom_id res chain seq x y z
N MET A 1 23.12 16.00 -15.54
CA MET A 1 23.03 15.68 -14.10
C MET A 1 22.22 16.70 -13.31
N LYS A 2 22.59 17.99 -13.23
CA LYS A 2 21.81 19.00 -12.47
C LYS A 2 20.34 19.12 -12.87
N LYS A 3 20.02 19.10 -14.18
CA LYS A 3 18.63 19.09 -14.66
C LYS A 3 17.85 17.85 -14.20
N ILE A 4 18.50 16.68 -14.20
CA ILE A 4 17.91 15.42 -13.73
C ILE A 4 17.60 15.51 -12.23
N ILE A 5 18.56 15.98 -11.43
CA ILE A 5 18.37 16.18 -9.98
C ILE A 5 17.21 17.13 -9.73
N LEU A 6 17.15 18.27 -10.43
CA LEU A 6 16.03 19.22 -10.32
C LEU A 6 14.69 18.57 -10.69
N THR A 7 14.63 17.80 -11.78
CA THR A 7 13.41 17.09 -12.18
C THR A 7 12.97 16.08 -11.12
N LEU A 8 13.89 15.28 -10.57
CA LEU A 8 13.58 14.33 -9.48
C LEU A 8 13.07 15.07 -8.24
N THR A 9 13.71 16.18 -7.86
CA THR A 9 13.27 17.00 -6.73
C THR A 9 11.86 17.55 -6.94
N LEU A 10 11.55 18.06 -8.13
CA LEU A 10 10.20 18.57 -8.44
C LEU A 10 9.14 17.46 -8.41
N ILE A 11 9.43 16.29 -9.01
CA ILE A 11 8.53 15.12 -8.97
C ILE A 11 8.28 14.70 -7.51
N GLY A 12 9.34 14.50 -6.73
CA GLY A 12 9.21 14.05 -5.35
C GLY A 12 8.49 15.08 -4.47
N ILE A 13 8.70 16.39 -4.66
CA ILE A 13 7.94 17.42 -3.95
C ILE A 13 6.46 17.34 -4.33
N GLY A 14 6.14 17.21 -5.62
CA GLY A 14 4.75 17.08 -6.08
C GLY A 14 4.04 15.86 -5.47
N LEU A 15 4.68 14.69 -5.51
CA LEU A 15 4.17 13.47 -4.90
C LEU A 15 4.05 13.60 -3.38
N GLY A 16 5.07 14.18 -2.73
CA GLY A 16 5.09 14.42 -1.29
C GLY A 16 3.94 15.32 -0.84
N ILE A 17 3.69 16.44 -1.53
CA ILE A 17 2.57 17.34 -1.23
C ILE A 17 1.23 16.62 -1.44
N PHE A 18 1.08 15.88 -2.55
CA PHE A 18 -0.13 15.10 -2.82
C PHE A 18 -0.42 14.11 -1.69
N SER A 19 0.54 13.24 -1.36
CA SER A 19 0.38 12.25 -0.30
C SER A 19 0.14 12.90 1.06
N TYR A 20 0.85 13.99 1.39
CA TYR A 20 0.65 14.73 2.63
C TYR A 20 -0.78 15.27 2.73
N SER A 21 -1.28 15.91 1.67
CA SER A 21 -2.64 16.47 1.66
C SER A 21 -3.75 15.43 1.87
N LYS A 22 -3.47 14.16 1.56
CA LYS A 22 -4.44 13.06 1.63
C LYS A 22 -4.30 12.18 2.87
N MET A 23 -3.11 12.09 3.44
CA MET A 23 -2.78 11.10 4.48
C MET A 23 -2.25 11.72 5.78
N TYR A 24 -2.09 13.04 5.85
CA TYR A 24 -1.45 13.71 6.99
C TYR A 24 -1.99 13.26 8.35
N GLU A 25 -3.32 13.19 8.50
CA GLU A 25 -3.95 12.85 9.79
C GLU A 25 -3.57 11.46 10.29
N PHE A 26 -3.31 10.51 9.39
CA PHE A 26 -3.04 9.12 9.72
C PHE A 26 -1.54 8.80 9.77
N PHE A 27 -0.72 9.46 8.94
CA PHE A 27 0.68 9.09 8.71
C PHE A 27 1.67 10.27 8.78
N TYR A 28 1.37 11.33 9.55
CA TYR A 28 2.21 12.54 9.60
C TYR A 28 3.71 12.26 9.85
N GLN A 29 4.04 11.23 10.64
CA GLN A 29 5.42 10.87 10.96
C GLN A 29 6.21 10.37 9.75
N GLU A 30 5.55 9.70 8.81
CA GLU A 30 6.20 9.15 7.61
C GLU A 30 6.68 10.25 6.65
N PHE A 31 6.18 11.47 6.81
CA PHE A 31 6.57 12.62 6.01
C PHE A 31 7.83 13.34 6.50
N TYR A 32 8.31 13.07 7.72
CA TYR A 32 9.52 13.73 8.26
C TYR A 32 10.76 13.40 7.43
N PHE A 33 10.95 12.12 7.10
CA PHE A 33 12.13 11.69 6.37
C PHE A 33 12.16 12.24 4.93
N PRO A 34 11.08 12.13 4.12
CA PRO A 34 10.98 12.83 2.83
C PRO A 34 11.20 14.35 2.93
N ALA A 35 10.67 15.01 3.96
CA ALA A 35 10.85 16.46 4.13
C ALA A 35 12.32 16.85 4.36
N ILE A 36 13.06 16.08 5.18
CA ILE A 36 14.50 16.28 5.37
C ILE A 36 15.25 16.11 4.04
N LEU A 37 14.94 15.08 3.26
CA LEU A 37 15.57 14.87 1.96
C LEU A 37 15.26 16.00 0.97
N ALA A 38 14.03 16.52 0.97
CA ALA A 38 13.65 17.67 0.15
C ALA A 38 14.46 18.92 0.53
N ILE A 39 14.62 19.21 1.82
CA ILE A 39 15.43 20.34 2.30
C ILE A 39 16.90 20.16 1.88
N LEU A 40 17.46 18.96 2.01
CA LEU A 40 18.83 18.65 1.56
C LEU A 40 19.00 18.86 0.04
N LEU A 41 18.01 18.48 -0.76
CA LEU A 41 18.03 18.68 -2.21
C LEU A 41 17.89 20.15 -2.60
N ILE A 42 16.99 20.88 -1.95
CA ILE A 42 16.81 22.33 -2.17
C ILE A 42 18.09 23.06 -1.80
N THR A 43 18.64 22.82 -0.61
CA THR A 43 19.90 23.43 -0.19
C THR A 43 21.03 23.10 -1.17
N PHE A 44 21.11 21.87 -1.67
CA PHE A 44 22.08 21.48 -2.70
C PHE A 44 21.90 22.23 -4.03
N ILE A 45 20.66 22.39 -4.50
CA ILE A 45 20.33 23.05 -5.77
C ILE A 45 20.63 24.55 -5.70
N PHE A 46 20.29 25.18 -4.57
CA PHE A 46 20.44 26.61 -4.34
C PHE A 46 21.76 27.00 -3.66
N LEU A 47 22.59 26.03 -3.23
CA LEU A 47 23.93 26.29 -2.68
C LEU A 47 24.70 27.13 -3.71
N PRO A 48 25.32 28.24 -3.30
CA PRO A 48 25.72 29.23 -4.27
C PRO A 48 26.73 28.70 -5.29
N LYS A 49 26.47 28.96 -6.59
CA LYS A 49 27.41 28.71 -7.71
C LYS A 49 28.81 29.29 -7.46
N HIS A 50 28.93 30.20 -6.51
CA HIS A 50 30.15 30.92 -6.11
C HIS A 50 31.21 30.00 -5.51
N LEU A 51 30.83 28.85 -4.93
CA LEU A 51 31.80 27.93 -4.34
C LEU A 51 32.71 27.29 -5.40
N LYS A 52 32.42 27.38 -6.72
CA LYS A 52 33.21 26.77 -7.81
C LYS A 52 33.57 25.28 -7.60
N ILE A 53 32.91 24.60 -6.65
CA ILE A 53 33.12 23.17 -6.37
C ILE A 53 32.45 22.38 -7.51
N LYS A 54 33.21 22.11 -8.57
CA LYS A 54 32.85 21.13 -9.60
C LYS A 54 33.21 19.72 -9.11
N SER A 55 32.57 19.28 -8.03
CA SER A 55 32.79 17.91 -7.53
C SER A 55 31.81 16.96 -8.22
N LYS A 56 32.36 15.99 -8.97
CA LYS A 56 31.60 14.87 -9.54
C LYS A 56 30.93 14.04 -8.44
N LEU A 57 31.62 13.87 -7.31
CA LEU A 57 31.11 13.17 -6.12
C LEU A 57 29.86 13.85 -5.55
N LEU A 58 29.87 15.17 -5.45
CA LEU A 58 28.77 15.95 -4.89
C LEU A 58 27.50 15.87 -5.76
N ASN A 59 27.64 15.83 -7.09
CA ASN A 59 26.49 15.58 -7.97
C ASN A 59 25.98 14.14 -7.88
N LEU A 60 26.86 13.16 -7.64
CA LEU A 60 26.47 11.76 -7.48
C LEU A 60 25.70 11.54 -6.17
N THR A 61 26.14 12.15 -5.07
CA THR A 61 25.44 12.08 -3.79
C THR A 61 24.05 12.71 -3.87
N ALA A 62 23.93 13.89 -4.47
CA ALA A 62 22.63 14.53 -4.67
C ALA A 62 21.70 13.74 -5.60
N LEU A 63 22.26 13.06 -6.61
CA LEU A 63 21.48 12.14 -7.44
C LEU A 63 20.96 10.96 -6.61
N GLY A 64 21.78 10.36 -5.76
CA GLY A 64 21.37 9.28 -4.86
C GLY A 64 20.27 9.71 -3.89
N ILE A 65 20.42 10.88 -3.26
CA ILE A 65 19.40 11.49 -2.40
C ILE A 65 18.11 11.75 -3.19
N GLY A 66 18.22 12.27 -4.41
CA GLY A 66 17.07 12.52 -5.30
C GLY A 66 16.30 11.25 -5.65
N ILE A 67 17.00 10.16 -5.95
CA ILE A 67 16.38 8.86 -6.21
C ILE A 67 15.67 8.37 -4.95
N LEU A 68 16.34 8.36 -3.80
CA LEU A 68 15.75 7.92 -2.53
C LEU A 68 14.49 8.72 -2.18
N PHE A 69 14.54 10.05 -2.34
CA PHE A 69 13.42 10.95 -2.09
C PHE A 69 12.22 10.63 -2.99
N VAL A 70 12.44 10.43 -4.29
CA VAL A 70 11.38 10.05 -5.23
C VAL A 70 10.81 8.68 -4.91
N THR A 71 11.66 7.70 -4.58
CA THR A 71 11.19 6.36 -4.19
C THR A 71 10.27 6.42 -2.98
N LEU A 72 10.66 7.15 -1.93
CA LEU A 72 9.85 7.26 -0.71
C LEU A 72 8.52 7.99 -0.95
N THR A 73 8.56 9.09 -1.69
CA THR A 73 7.33 9.85 -1.99
C THR A 73 6.39 9.09 -2.93
N THR A 74 6.94 8.30 -3.86
CA THR A 74 6.17 7.37 -4.69
C THR A 74 5.55 6.26 -3.85
N GLN A 75 6.29 5.67 -2.91
CA GLN A 75 5.77 4.65 -2.00
C GLN A 75 4.57 5.19 -1.21
N LEU A 76 4.70 6.38 -0.60
CA LEU A 76 3.58 7.03 0.10
C LEU A 76 2.36 7.25 -0.81
N THR A 77 2.58 7.61 -2.07
CA THR A 77 1.49 7.74 -3.04
C THR A 77 0.84 6.39 -3.36
N PHE A 78 1.61 5.31 -3.47
CA PHE A 78 1.06 3.97 -3.64
C PHE A 78 0.30 3.49 -2.41
N ASP A 79 0.79 3.79 -1.21
CA ASP A 79 0.10 3.46 0.04
C ASP A 79 -1.26 4.17 0.09
N TYR A 80 -1.34 5.45 -0.32
CA TYR A 80 -2.62 6.16 -0.46
C TYR A 80 -3.61 5.43 -1.37
N PHE A 81 -3.18 5.04 -2.58
CA PHE A 81 -4.04 4.35 -3.53
C PHE A 81 -4.42 2.95 -3.07
N GLY A 82 -3.49 2.25 -2.38
CA GLY A 82 -3.74 0.97 -1.74
C GLY A 82 -4.85 1.08 -0.69
N MET A 83 -4.77 2.07 0.19
CA MET A 83 -5.82 2.34 1.18
C MET A 83 -7.15 2.67 0.52
N LYS A 84 -7.17 3.55 -0.50
CA LYS A 84 -8.41 3.89 -1.21
C LYS A 84 -9.06 2.70 -1.91
N ARG A 85 -8.25 1.79 -2.46
CA ARG A 85 -8.74 0.53 -3.02
C ARG A 85 -9.35 -0.35 -1.93
N THR A 86 -8.65 -0.55 -0.81
CA THR A 86 -9.14 -1.33 0.32
C THR A 86 -10.44 -0.75 0.88
N GLU A 87 -10.50 0.55 1.14
CA GLU A 87 -11.70 1.24 1.60
C GLU A 87 -12.89 0.98 0.67
N LYS A 88 -12.69 1.15 -0.64
CA LYS A 88 -13.74 0.88 -1.64
C LYS A 88 -14.24 -0.56 -1.59
N ILE A 89 -13.34 -1.53 -1.52
CA ILE A 89 -13.68 -2.96 -1.45
C ILE A 89 -14.45 -3.23 -0.15
N LEU A 90 -13.97 -2.73 0.98
CA LEU A 90 -14.66 -2.93 2.25
C LEU A 90 -16.05 -2.32 2.26
N THR A 91 -16.22 -1.10 1.73
CA THR A 91 -17.54 -0.48 1.58
C THR A 91 -18.46 -1.31 0.68
N GLU A 92 -17.97 -1.73 -0.49
CA GLU A 92 -18.76 -2.51 -1.45
C GLU A 92 -19.27 -3.82 -0.85
N TYR A 93 -18.44 -4.54 -0.10
CA TYR A 93 -18.85 -5.80 0.54
C TYR A 93 -19.66 -5.57 1.81
N HIS A 94 -19.41 -4.47 2.52
CA HIS A 94 -20.14 -4.10 3.73
C HIS A 94 -21.58 -3.66 3.45
N GLU A 95 -21.88 -3.16 2.26
CA GLU A 95 -23.24 -2.76 1.86
C GLU A 95 -24.12 -3.97 1.44
N LEU A 96 -23.52 -5.15 1.25
CA LEU A 96 -24.25 -6.36 0.86
C LEU A 96 -24.71 -7.14 2.09
N ASP A 97 -25.99 -7.52 2.09
CA ASP A 97 -26.51 -8.54 3.02
C ASP A 97 -25.96 -9.94 2.67
N CYS A 98 -26.07 -10.91 3.59
CA CYS A 98 -25.52 -12.26 3.38
C CYS A 98 -26.23 -13.04 2.26
N GLU A 99 -27.42 -12.64 1.83
CA GLU A 99 -28.06 -13.24 0.66
C GLU A 99 -27.31 -12.81 -0.62
N LYS A 100 -27.13 -11.50 -0.82
CA LYS A 100 -26.40 -10.94 -1.96
C LYS A 100 -24.90 -11.24 -1.93
N ILE A 101 -24.32 -11.46 -0.75
CA ILE A 101 -22.90 -11.84 -0.62
C ILE A 101 -22.62 -13.18 -1.32
N THR A 102 -23.63 -14.05 -1.44
CA THR A 102 -23.52 -15.36 -2.08
C THR A 102 -23.40 -15.20 -3.60
N ASP A 103 -24.20 -14.33 -4.19
CA ASP A 103 -24.10 -13.97 -5.62
C ASP A 103 -22.76 -13.29 -5.93
N ARG A 104 -22.30 -12.43 -5.00
CA ARG A 104 -20.97 -11.81 -5.11
C ARG A 104 -19.86 -12.86 -5.08
N PHE A 105 -19.91 -13.80 -4.13
CA PHE A 105 -18.95 -14.90 -4.08
C PHE A 105 -18.94 -15.72 -5.37
N ALA A 106 -20.10 -16.07 -5.93
CA ALA A 106 -20.17 -16.80 -7.20
C ALA A 106 -19.53 -16.00 -8.35
N THR A 107 -19.75 -14.69 -8.39
CA THR A 107 -19.16 -13.80 -9.40
C THR A 107 -17.64 -13.72 -9.25
N ASP A 108 -17.14 -13.47 -8.04
CA ASP A 108 -15.71 -13.41 -7.75
C ASP A 108 -15.01 -14.76 -8.05
N LEU A 109 -15.69 -15.88 -7.78
CA LEU A 109 -15.17 -17.21 -8.07
C LEU A 109 -14.99 -17.45 -9.58
N VAL A 110 -15.95 -17.02 -10.41
CA VAL A 110 -15.87 -17.14 -11.87
C VAL A 110 -14.76 -16.23 -12.43
N ASN A 111 -14.54 -15.08 -11.80
CA ASN A 111 -13.55 -14.10 -12.25
C ASN A 111 -12.13 -14.33 -11.69
N ASP A 112 -11.92 -15.34 -10.84
CA ASP A 112 -10.65 -15.57 -10.12
C ASP A 112 -10.24 -14.36 -9.25
N GLU A 113 -11.23 -13.71 -8.64
CA GLU A 113 -11.06 -12.51 -7.80
C GLU A 113 -11.50 -12.76 -6.35
N LEU A 114 -11.31 -13.98 -5.85
CA LEU A 114 -11.69 -14.33 -4.48
C LEU A 114 -10.91 -13.50 -3.46
N LYS A 115 -11.60 -13.14 -2.37
CA LYS A 115 -11.07 -12.30 -1.31
C LYS A 115 -11.13 -13.03 0.03
N TYR A 116 -10.36 -12.59 1.01
CA TYR A 116 -10.51 -13.06 2.39
C TYR A 116 -10.31 -11.89 3.34
N PHE A 117 -11.23 -11.71 4.26
CA PHE A 117 -11.25 -10.57 5.16
C PHE A 117 -10.79 -11.01 6.55
N SER A 118 -9.48 -11.06 6.76
CA SER A 118 -8.87 -11.47 8.02
C SER A 118 -9.06 -10.39 9.11
N SER A 119 -9.48 -10.80 10.30
CA SER A 119 -9.63 -9.93 11.48
C SER A 119 -8.87 -10.51 12.67
N GLY A 120 -8.36 -9.66 13.54
CA GLY A 120 -7.66 -10.06 14.76
C GLY A 120 -6.59 -9.05 15.18
N LEU A 121 -6.18 -9.15 16.46
CA LEU A 121 -5.18 -8.25 17.06
C LEU A 121 -3.75 -8.51 16.56
N VAL A 122 -3.45 -9.71 16.08
CA VAL A 122 -2.08 -10.18 15.80
C VAL A 122 -1.73 -10.12 14.29
N GLY A 123 -2.55 -9.45 13.48
CA GLY A 123 -2.41 -9.44 12.02
C GLY A 123 -2.65 -10.82 11.41
N SER A 124 -2.66 -10.91 10.07
CA SER A 124 -2.92 -12.20 9.40
C SER A 124 -1.70 -13.13 9.37
N GLY A 125 -0.51 -12.62 9.67
CA GLY A 125 0.72 -13.42 9.73
C GLY A 125 0.96 -14.22 8.45
N ASN A 126 1.16 -15.54 8.58
CA ASN A 126 1.39 -16.41 7.43
C ASN A 126 0.16 -16.58 6.52
N LEU A 127 -1.05 -16.28 7.00
CA LEU A 127 -2.29 -16.39 6.22
C LEU A 127 -2.21 -15.56 4.94
N SER A 128 -1.83 -14.28 5.02
CA SER A 128 -1.77 -13.38 3.84
C SER A 128 -0.82 -13.91 2.75
N LYS A 129 0.25 -14.60 3.15
CA LYS A 129 1.18 -15.23 2.20
C LYS A 129 0.64 -16.55 1.67
N ASN A 130 0.11 -17.39 2.54
CA ASN A 130 -0.30 -18.75 2.21
C ASN A 130 -1.58 -18.79 1.37
N ILE A 131 -2.56 -17.92 1.67
CA ILE A 131 -3.85 -17.90 0.96
C ILE A 131 -3.72 -17.43 -0.49
N LYS A 132 -2.72 -16.59 -0.80
CA LYS A 132 -2.38 -16.17 -2.18
C LYS A 132 -2.03 -17.33 -3.10
N LYS A 133 -1.52 -18.45 -2.57
CA LYS A 133 -1.23 -19.67 -3.36
C LYS A 133 -2.50 -20.26 -4.00
N TYR A 134 -3.66 -19.89 -3.48
CA TYR A 134 -4.97 -20.32 -3.97
C TYR A 134 -5.70 -19.24 -4.75
N GLY A 135 -5.01 -18.18 -5.19
CA GLY A 135 -5.62 -17.07 -5.96
C GLY A 135 -6.46 -16.12 -5.12
N ILE A 136 -6.39 -16.21 -3.79
CA ILE A 136 -7.23 -15.41 -2.89
C ILE A 136 -6.44 -14.21 -2.36
N GLU A 137 -7.01 -13.01 -2.50
CA GLU A 137 -6.45 -11.77 -1.95
C GLU A 137 -6.89 -11.57 -0.49
N ASN A 138 -5.92 -11.43 0.41
CA ASN A 138 -6.20 -11.18 1.83
C ASN A 138 -6.28 -9.67 2.14
N PHE A 139 -7.35 -9.28 2.84
CA PHE A 139 -7.56 -7.95 3.41
C PHE A 139 -7.48 -8.05 4.93
N GLU A 140 -6.61 -7.26 5.55
CA GLU A 140 -6.46 -7.20 7.00
C GLU A 140 -7.35 -6.10 7.57
N LEU A 141 -8.37 -6.50 8.32
CA LEU A 141 -9.36 -5.60 8.92
C LEU A 141 -8.96 -5.10 10.32
N GLY A 142 -7.88 -5.64 10.88
CA GLY A 142 -7.55 -5.45 12.30
C GLY A 142 -8.71 -5.89 13.19
N CYS A 143 -9.20 -5.01 14.06
CA CYS A 143 -10.30 -5.30 14.97
C CYS A 143 -11.70 -5.13 14.37
N MET A 144 -11.81 -4.71 13.11
CA MET A 144 -13.12 -4.53 12.47
C MET A 144 -13.68 -5.89 12.09
N VAL A 145 -14.86 -6.23 12.64
CA VAL A 145 -15.59 -7.46 12.33
C VAL A 145 -16.98 -7.09 11.87
N TYR A 146 -17.27 -7.40 10.61
CA TYR A 146 -18.59 -7.19 9.99
C TYR A 146 -19.22 -8.54 9.63
N GLU A 147 -20.50 -8.71 9.95
CA GLU A 147 -21.21 -9.99 9.81
C GLU A 147 -21.23 -10.50 8.36
N ASN A 148 -21.44 -9.62 7.40
CA ASN A 148 -21.44 -9.94 5.98
C ASN A 148 -20.07 -10.36 5.43
N LEU A 149 -18.98 -9.74 5.89
CA LEU A 149 -17.64 -10.19 5.53
C LEU A 149 -17.34 -11.58 6.09
N ASN A 150 -17.88 -11.90 7.27
CA ASN A 150 -17.81 -13.24 7.83
C ASN A 150 -18.62 -14.26 7.00
N CYS A 151 -19.82 -13.91 6.53
CA CYS A 151 -20.58 -14.75 5.59
C CYS A 151 -19.75 -15.07 4.33
N TYR A 152 -19.08 -14.07 3.74
CA TYR A 152 -18.22 -14.28 2.58
C TYR A 152 -17.02 -15.19 2.91
N ASN A 153 -16.33 -14.95 4.03
CA ASN A 153 -15.20 -15.77 4.46
C ASN A 153 -15.60 -17.24 4.69
N GLN A 154 -16.82 -17.50 5.15
CA GLN A 154 -17.34 -18.88 5.28
C GLN A 154 -17.49 -19.55 3.92
N LEU A 155 -17.98 -18.84 2.90
CA LEU A 155 -18.07 -19.36 1.53
C LEU A 155 -16.69 -19.70 0.96
N VAL A 156 -15.72 -18.81 1.15
CA VAL A 156 -14.32 -19.03 0.74
C VAL A 156 -13.70 -20.21 1.48
N SER A 157 -13.92 -20.33 2.79
CA SER A 157 -13.42 -21.44 3.61
C SER A 157 -14.00 -22.78 3.15
N ASN A 158 -15.30 -22.81 2.84
CA ASN A 158 -15.97 -23.99 2.31
C ASN A 158 -15.43 -24.38 0.93
N HIS A 159 -15.17 -23.39 0.07
CA HIS A 159 -14.57 -23.62 -1.24
C HIS A 159 -13.16 -24.21 -1.15
N LEU A 160 -12.29 -23.64 -0.31
CA LEU A 160 -10.95 -24.17 -0.06
C LEU A 160 -10.99 -25.60 0.47
N LYS A 161 -11.87 -25.87 1.43
CA LYS A 161 -12.04 -27.21 1.99
C LYS A 161 -12.51 -28.22 0.94
N LYS A 162 -13.46 -27.83 0.08
CA LYS A 162 -14.06 -28.71 -0.92
C LYS A 162 -13.12 -28.98 -2.10
N GLU A 163 -12.52 -27.93 -2.66
CA GLU A 163 -11.78 -28.01 -3.93
C GLU A 163 -10.28 -28.23 -3.73
N LYS A 164 -9.73 -27.82 -2.57
CA LYS A 164 -8.28 -27.89 -2.28
C LYS A 164 -7.96 -28.76 -1.07
N ASN A 165 -8.96 -29.24 -0.33
CA ASN A 165 -8.80 -30.01 0.91
C ASN A 165 -7.91 -29.31 1.96
N VAL A 166 -8.09 -27.99 2.09
CA VAL A 166 -7.33 -27.14 3.01
C VAL A 166 -8.29 -26.27 3.82
N THR A 167 -8.01 -26.12 5.10
CA THR A 167 -8.73 -25.22 6.01
C THR A 167 -7.97 -23.91 6.22
N ILE A 168 -8.69 -22.83 6.55
CA ILE A 168 -8.07 -21.53 6.82
C ILE A 168 -7.04 -21.61 7.96
N ASN A 169 -7.29 -22.41 8.99
CA ASN A 169 -6.41 -22.52 10.15
C ASN A 169 -5.02 -23.06 9.78
N GLU A 170 -4.95 -24.01 8.85
CA GLU A 170 -3.68 -24.56 8.35
C GLU A 170 -2.86 -23.51 7.58
N LEU A 171 -3.48 -22.40 7.15
CA LEU A 171 -2.79 -21.32 6.44
C LEU A 171 -2.13 -20.31 7.39
N TYR A 172 -2.44 -20.35 8.68
CA TYR A 172 -1.78 -19.53 9.70
C TYR A 172 -0.42 -20.09 10.15
N GLU A 173 -0.17 -21.38 9.88
CA GLU A 173 1.11 -22.06 10.14
C GLU A 173 2.15 -21.77 9.03
#